data_AF-A0A9P5T7H2-F1
#
_entry.id   AF-A0A9P5T7H2-F1
#
_cell.length_a   1.000
_cell.length_b   1.000
_cell.length_c   1.000
_cell.angle_alpha   90.00
_cell.angle_beta   90.00
_cell.angle_gamma   90.00
#
_symmetry.space_group_name_H-M   'P 1'
#
loop_
_entity.id
_entity.type
_entity.pdbx_description
1 polymer ?
#
loop_
_entity_poly.entity_id
_entity_poly.type
_entity_poly.pdbx_seq_one_letter_code
_entity_poly.pdbx_strand_id
1 'polypeptide(L)'
;MLEHEFRSGAVAPVEEPVGSVDEKGRLVTDGPKKRVAVRVIETVLALGISVSVVYAALVRCYLPRRLALTPVLQWIKTPHPPPPQSKPHTFALYALSLLTSLFLLYRFLFRPCCCGGRRKKRTLTGFGPGGLAVLPVQGLPGDKAKKKKGKKGKQEQGDVQVNLIVDPTMFGSLRPDDEENANLDELSSSYSQTVQTGPSGRPKRRTIFEGLAVEEEWKAARKELKQMLFLDIACFFLWSVEFIWTLIRERCPPGSFNGWCNAYNVASAGACFLGLVFGLNVFFDVKDLHQSRASPRTRI
;
A
#
# COMPACT_ATOMS: atom_id res chain seq x y z
N MET A 1 -21.96 31.50 -8.44
CA MET A 1 -21.67 30.15 -8.97
C MET A 1 -20.37 30.08 -9.79
N LEU A 2 -19.72 31.20 -10.14
CA LEU A 2 -18.46 31.26 -10.92
C LEU A 2 -17.16 31.26 -10.08
N GLU A 3 -17.23 31.40 -8.76
CA GLU A 3 -16.03 31.47 -7.90
C GLU A 3 -15.42 30.10 -7.58
N HIS A 4 -16.14 29.00 -7.85
CA HIS A 4 -15.66 27.64 -7.60
C HIS A 4 -14.72 27.11 -8.71
N GLU A 5 -14.66 27.77 -9.88
CA GLU A 5 -13.71 27.44 -10.95
C GLU A 5 -12.38 28.18 -10.80
N PHE A 6 -12.39 29.45 -10.40
CA PHE A 6 -11.14 30.24 -10.28
C PHE A 6 -10.28 29.91 -9.06
N ARG A 7 -10.82 29.20 -8.06
CA ARG A 7 -10.02 28.68 -6.93
C ARG A 7 -9.28 27.38 -7.25
N SER A 8 -9.48 26.83 -8.46
CA SER A 8 -8.70 25.70 -8.97
C SER A 8 -7.40 26.14 -9.66
N GLY A 9 -6.77 27.21 -9.16
CA GLY A 9 -5.33 27.42 -9.28
C GLY A 9 -4.60 26.30 -8.56
N ALA A 10 -4.73 25.08 -9.06
CA ALA A 10 -3.94 23.93 -8.65
C ALA A 10 -2.51 24.29 -9.00
N VAL A 11 -1.78 24.76 -7.99
CA VAL A 11 -0.32 24.78 -8.00
C VAL A 11 0.10 23.45 -8.58
N ALA A 12 0.73 23.49 -9.76
CA ALA A 12 1.14 22.28 -10.46
C ALA A 12 1.87 21.40 -9.43
N PRO A 13 1.40 20.16 -9.21
CA PRO A 13 1.98 19.31 -8.19
C PRO A 13 3.46 19.22 -8.51
N VAL A 14 4.31 19.66 -7.58
CA VAL A 14 5.76 19.55 -7.70
C VAL A 14 6.02 18.09 -8.05
N GLU A 15 6.51 17.84 -9.26
CA GLU A 15 6.72 16.47 -9.74
C GLU A 15 7.83 15.85 -8.89
N GLU A 16 7.42 15.10 -7.87
CA GLU A 16 8.36 14.35 -7.06
C GLU A 16 9.05 13.31 -7.95
N PRO A 17 10.39 13.21 -7.90
CA PRO A 17 11.14 12.34 -8.78
C PRO A 17 10.73 10.88 -8.54
N VAL A 18 10.39 10.17 -9.62
CA VAL A 18 9.95 8.76 -9.59
C VAL A 18 10.89 7.91 -8.74
N GLY A 19 10.34 7.15 -7.79
CA GLY A 19 11.08 6.36 -6.81
C GLY A 19 11.45 7.10 -5.51
N SER A 20 11.02 8.35 -5.33
CA SER A 20 10.95 9.03 -4.03
C SER A 20 9.86 8.42 -3.15
N VAL A 21 9.78 8.89 -1.90
CA VAL A 21 8.72 8.56 -0.95
C VAL A 21 7.83 9.80 -0.81
N ASP A 22 6.54 9.65 -1.11
CA ASP A 22 5.49 10.67 -0.93
C ASP A 22 5.34 10.98 0.58
N GLU A 23 4.73 12.11 0.94
CA GLU A 23 4.45 12.50 2.34
C GLU A 23 3.66 11.44 3.14
N LYS A 24 3.05 10.48 2.42
CA LYS A 24 2.30 9.34 2.97
C LYS A 24 3.18 8.13 3.30
N GLY A 25 4.51 8.21 3.12
CA GLY A 25 5.41 7.08 3.27
C GLY A 25 5.28 6.02 2.17
N ARG A 26 4.69 6.39 1.02
CA ARG A 26 4.47 5.48 -0.12
C ARG A 26 5.48 5.79 -1.20
N LEU A 27 5.91 4.75 -1.92
CA LEU A 27 6.80 4.96 -3.05
C LEU A 27 6.04 5.67 -4.18
N VAL A 28 6.66 6.71 -4.75
CA VAL A 28 6.16 7.37 -5.96
C VAL A 28 6.52 6.49 -7.16
N THR A 29 5.52 6.14 -7.96
CA THR A 29 5.61 5.13 -9.01
C THR A 29 5.11 5.73 -10.32
N ASP A 30 5.60 5.22 -11.45
CA ASP A 30 5.12 5.67 -12.75
C ASP A 30 3.69 5.20 -13.00
N GLY A 31 2.74 6.13 -12.98
CA GLY A 31 1.34 5.88 -13.33
C GLY A 31 0.52 5.25 -12.20
N PRO A 32 0.39 5.89 -11.02
CA PRO A 32 -0.40 5.37 -9.91
C PRO A 32 -1.87 5.11 -10.29
N LYS A 33 -2.41 5.90 -11.22
CA LYS A 33 -3.78 5.72 -11.76
C LYS A 33 -3.94 4.38 -12.48
N LYS A 34 -2.95 3.96 -13.26
CA LYS A 34 -2.99 2.69 -14.00
C LYS A 34 -2.98 1.50 -13.03
N ARG A 35 -2.15 1.58 -11.98
CA ARG A 35 -2.11 0.56 -10.91
C ARG A 35 -3.45 0.43 -10.19
N VAL A 36 -4.01 1.54 -9.75
CA VAL A 36 -5.30 1.54 -9.05
C VAL A 36 -6.37 0.94 -9.95
N ALA A 37 -6.40 1.27 -11.25
CA ALA A 37 -7.33 0.68 -12.19
C ALA A 37 -7.17 -0.85 -12.30
N VAL A 38 -5.95 -1.36 -12.45
CA VAL A 38 -5.70 -2.81 -12.53
C VAL A 38 -6.12 -3.53 -11.25
N ARG A 39 -5.84 -2.96 -10.06
CA ARG A 39 -6.27 -3.51 -8.78
C ARG A 39 -7.79 -3.49 -8.57
N VAL A 40 -8.47 -2.46 -9.07
CA VAL A 40 -9.94 -2.40 -9.06
C VAL A 40 -10.52 -3.49 -9.97
N ILE A 41 -9.98 -3.65 -11.17
CA ILE A 41 -10.39 -4.72 -12.10
C ILE A 41 -10.18 -6.10 -11.47
N GLU A 42 -9.02 -6.33 -10.85
CA GLU A 42 -8.70 -7.55 -10.11
C GLU A 42 -9.74 -7.85 -9.02
N THR A 43 -10.10 -6.84 -8.23
CA THR A 43 -11.09 -6.96 -7.14
C THR A 43 -12.48 -7.26 -7.70
N VAL A 44 -12.91 -6.58 -8.76
CA VAL A 44 -14.21 -6.79 -9.40
C VAL A 44 -14.30 -8.19 -10.00
N LEU A 45 -13.24 -8.67 -10.68
CA LEU A 45 -13.18 -10.02 -11.22
C LEU A 45 -13.26 -11.08 -10.11
N ALA A 46 -12.47 -10.92 -9.04
CA ALA A 46 -12.51 -11.85 -7.92
C ALA A 46 -13.89 -11.91 -7.24
N LEU A 47 -14.55 -10.76 -7.07
CA LEU A 47 -15.93 -10.70 -6.57
C LEU A 47 -16.92 -11.36 -7.53
N GLY A 48 -16.80 -11.12 -8.84
CA GLY A 48 -17.64 -11.76 -9.85
C GLY A 48 -17.52 -13.29 -9.85
N ILE A 49 -16.30 -13.81 -9.73
CA ILE A 49 -16.06 -15.26 -9.58
C ILE A 49 -16.67 -15.76 -8.28
N SER A 50 -16.44 -15.06 -7.16
CA SER A 50 -16.99 -15.42 -5.85
C SER A 50 -18.53 -15.47 -5.87
N VAL A 51 -19.19 -14.49 -6.50
CA VAL A 51 -20.66 -14.46 -6.65
C VAL A 51 -21.14 -15.62 -7.53
N SER A 52 -20.44 -15.90 -8.63
CA SER A 52 -20.78 -17.02 -9.53
C SER A 52 -20.65 -18.37 -8.83
N VAL A 53 -19.59 -18.55 -8.04
CA VAL A 53 -19.35 -19.73 -7.21
C VAL A 53 -20.41 -19.88 -6.13
N VAL A 54 -20.72 -18.80 -5.41
CA VAL A 54 -21.77 -18.81 -4.37
C VAL A 54 -23.11 -19.15 -5.02
N TYR A 55 -23.45 -18.57 -6.17
CA TYR A 55 -24.65 -18.92 -6.91
C TYR A 55 -24.70 -20.42 -7.27
N ALA A 56 -23.60 -20.98 -7.82
CA ALA A 56 -23.50 -22.40 -8.13
C ALA A 56 -23.63 -23.30 -6.87
N ALA A 57 -23.08 -22.85 -5.74
CA ALA A 57 -23.21 -23.52 -4.46
C ALA A 57 -24.63 -23.41 -3.87
N LEU A 58 -25.30 -22.28 -4.02
CA LEU A 58 -26.67 -22.06 -3.57
C LEU A 58 -27.66 -22.89 -4.39
N VAL A 59 -27.55 -22.92 -5.71
CA VAL A 59 -28.38 -23.82 -6.56
C VAL A 59 -28.22 -25.29 -6.14
N ARG A 60 -27.03 -25.68 -5.65
CA ARG A 60 -26.77 -27.01 -5.09
C ARG A 60 -27.32 -27.19 -3.66
N CYS A 61 -27.12 -26.22 -2.77
CA CYS A 61 -27.42 -26.31 -1.34
C CYS A 61 -28.88 -26.00 -0.99
N TYR A 62 -29.61 -25.23 -1.81
CA TYR A 62 -31.04 -24.95 -1.65
C TYR A 62 -31.94 -26.13 -2.04
N LEU A 63 -31.36 -27.28 -2.38
CA LEU A 63 -32.08 -28.54 -2.44
C LEU A 63 -31.77 -29.50 -1.27
N PRO A 64 -31.75 -29.07 0.02
CA PRO A 64 -31.75 -30.04 1.09
C PRO A 64 -33.17 -30.58 1.23
N ARG A 65 -33.29 -31.83 0.82
CA ARG A 65 -34.16 -32.97 1.20
C ARG A 65 -34.89 -32.95 2.57
N ARG A 66 -34.92 -31.85 3.34
CA ARG A 66 -35.44 -31.79 4.72
C ARG A 66 -36.61 -30.82 4.97
N LEU A 67 -36.98 -29.94 4.05
CA LEU A 67 -38.29 -29.27 4.10
C LEU A 67 -39.26 -29.96 3.14
N ALA A 68 -39.82 -31.08 3.58
CA ALA A 68 -40.88 -31.82 2.92
C ALA A 68 -42.25 -31.13 3.08
N LEU A 69 -42.36 -29.82 2.82
CA LEU A 69 -43.60 -29.06 3.08
C LEU A 69 -44.03 -28.10 1.96
N THR A 70 -43.29 -27.96 0.85
CA THR A 70 -43.77 -27.22 -0.32
C THR A 70 -43.69 -28.06 -1.60
N PRO A 71 -44.81 -28.61 -2.11
CA PRO A 71 -44.83 -29.43 -3.34
C PRO A 71 -44.53 -28.62 -4.61
N VAL A 72 -44.38 -27.29 -4.52
CA VAL A 72 -44.24 -26.39 -5.67
C VAL A 72 -42.79 -26.32 -6.20
N LEU A 73 -41.78 -26.66 -5.40
CA LEU A 73 -40.35 -26.61 -5.80
C LEU A 73 -39.75 -27.96 -6.22
N GLN A 74 -40.56 -29.02 -6.27
CA GLN A 74 -40.10 -30.38 -6.57
C GLN A 74 -39.73 -30.60 -8.05
N TRP A 75 -40.04 -29.65 -8.93
CA TRP A 75 -39.80 -29.72 -10.37
C TRP A 75 -38.35 -29.43 -10.80
N ILE A 76 -37.47 -28.98 -9.88
CA ILE A 76 -36.07 -28.60 -10.19
C ILE A 76 -35.08 -29.68 -9.72
N LYS A 77 -35.48 -30.95 -9.73
CA LYS A 77 -34.53 -32.06 -9.59
C LYS A 77 -33.96 -32.37 -10.96
N THR A 78 -32.74 -31.91 -11.24
CA THR A 78 -31.99 -32.42 -12.38
C THR A 78 -31.74 -33.91 -12.15
N PRO A 79 -32.14 -34.80 -13.08
CA PRO A 79 -32.06 -36.26 -12.90
C PRO A 79 -30.62 -36.77 -12.81
N HIS A 80 -29.64 -35.99 -13.27
CA HIS A 80 -28.24 -36.34 -13.22
C HIS A 80 -27.40 -35.25 -12.53
N PRO A 81 -26.37 -35.64 -11.76
CA PRO A 81 -25.38 -34.71 -11.26
C PRO A 81 -24.63 -34.05 -12.43
N PRO A 82 -24.45 -32.72 -12.48
CA PRO A 82 -23.61 -32.10 -13.50
C PRO A 82 -22.21 -32.72 -13.53
N PRO A 83 -21.63 -33.04 -14.69
CA PRO A 83 -20.17 -33.20 -14.78
C PRO A 83 -19.59 -31.80 -14.56
N PRO A 84 -18.54 -31.50 -13.76
CA PRO A 84 -17.62 -32.23 -12.87
C PRO A 84 -17.97 -32.21 -11.36
N GLN A 85 -19.24 -32.35 -11.00
CA GLN A 85 -19.69 -32.26 -9.61
C GLN A 85 -18.93 -33.22 -8.69
N SER A 86 -18.50 -32.72 -7.53
CA SER A 86 -17.70 -33.41 -6.49
C SER A 86 -16.24 -33.72 -6.83
N LYS A 87 -15.72 -33.27 -7.97
CA LYS A 87 -14.30 -33.37 -8.26
C LYS A 87 -13.50 -32.34 -7.41
N PRO A 88 -12.26 -32.66 -7.01
CA PRO A 88 -11.48 -31.84 -6.08
C PRO A 88 -11.24 -30.40 -6.58
N HIS A 89 -11.10 -30.18 -7.89
CA HIS A 89 -10.93 -28.85 -8.46
C HIS A 89 -12.13 -27.93 -8.23
N THR A 90 -13.36 -28.45 -8.28
CA THR A 90 -14.53 -27.60 -8.01
C THR A 90 -14.48 -27.05 -6.58
N PHE A 91 -14.02 -27.85 -5.62
CA PHE A 91 -13.81 -27.40 -4.24
C PHE A 91 -12.63 -26.42 -4.15
N ALA A 92 -11.55 -26.65 -4.89
CA ALA A 92 -10.40 -25.74 -4.96
C ALA A 92 -10.83 -24.37 -5.51
N LEU A 93 -11.54 -24.32 -6.63
CA LEU A 93 -12.11 -23.10 -7.21
C LEU A 93 -12.99 -22.35 -6.20
N TYR A 94 -13.79 -23.08 -5.42
CA TYR A 94 -14.67 -22.48 -4.41
C TYR A 94 -13.89 -21.87 -3.25
N ALA A 95 -12.94 -22.62 -2.69
CA ALA A 95 -12.11 -22.13 -1.59
C ALA A 95 -11.22 -20.96 -2.05
N LEU A 96 -10.59 -21.08 -3.22
CA LEU A 96 -9.69 -20.09 -3.79
C LEU A 96 -10.43 -18.79 -4.10
N SER A 97 -11.63 -18.86 -4.70
CA SER A 97 -12.45 -17.66 -4.99
C SER A 97 -12.88 -16.90 -3.73
N LEU A 98 -13.29 -17.61 -2.67
CA LEU A 98 -13.65 -16.98 -1.39
C LEU A 98 -12.43 -16.40 -0.66
N LEU A 99 -11.32 -17.14 -0.61
CA LEU A 99 -10.11 -16.67 0.07
C LEU A 99 -9.49 -15.46 -0.65
N THR A 100 -9.44 -15.49 -1.98
CA THR A 100 -8.91 -14.38 -2.77
C THR A 100 -9.81 -13.15 -2.70
N SER A 101 -11.14 -13.30 -2.78
CA SER A 101 -12.07 -12.17 -2.66
C SER A 101 -11.98 -11.52 -1.28
N LEU A 102 -11.96 -12.31 -0.20
CA LEU A 102 -11.75 -11.80 1.16
C LEU A 102 -10.39 -11.14 1.33
N PHE A 103 -9.33 -11.72 0.77
CA PHE A 103 -7.98 -11.17 0.82
C PHE A 103 -7.89 -9.81 0.10
N LEU A 104 -8.43 -9.70 -1.11
CA LEU A 104 -8.43 -8.46 -1.89
C LEU A 104 -9.30 -7.39 -1.23
N LEU A 105 -10.47 -7.77 -0.74
CA LEU A 105 -11.36 -6.89 0.03
C LEU A 105 -10.66 -6.39 1.30
N TYR A 106 -9.94 -7.26 2.01
CA TYR A 106 -9.12 -6.86 3.16
C TYR A 106 -8.02 -5.87 2.78
N ARG A 107 -7.27 -6.11 1.70
CA ARG A 107 -6.19 -5.19 1.31
C ARG A 107 -6.67 -3.86 0.73
N PHE A 108 -7.73 -3.84 -0.06
CA PHE A 108 -8.15 -2.65 -0.81
C PHE A 108 -9.25 -1.85 -0.12
N LEU A 109 -10.11 -2.48 0.70
CA LEU A 109 -11.15 -1.78 1.43
C LEU A 109 -10.76 -1.63 2.91
N PHE A 110 -10.49 -2.74 3.61
CA PHE A 110 -10.30 -2.66 5.07
C PHE A 110 -8.96 -2.06 5.47
N ARG A 111 -7.85 -2.45 4.84
CA ARG A 111 -6.53 -1.95 5.20
C ARG A 111 -6.40 -0.43 5.05
N PRO A 112 -6.77 0.21 3.92
CA PRO A 112 -6.68 1.67 3.83
C PRO A 112 -7.66 2.38 4.77
N CYS A 113 -8.83 1.82 5.05
CA CYS A 113 -9.83 2.44 5.93
C CYS A 113 -9.52 2.29 7.42
N CYS A 114 -9.03 1.13 7.87
CA CYS A 114 -8.90 0.79 9.29
C CYS A 114 -7.46 0.83 9.81
N CYS A 115 -6.47 0.44 8.99
CA CYS A 115 -5.07 0.29 9.41
C CYS A 115 -4.11 1.22 8.64
N GLY A 116 -4.61 1.91 7.62
CA GLY A 116 -3.90 2.92 6.84
C GLY A 116 -3.84 4.26 7.55
N GLY A 117 -4.09 4.27 8.88
CA GLY A 117 -3.95 5.43 9.72
C GLY A 117 -2.65 6.10 9.35
N ARG A 118 -2.77 7.28 8.72
CA ARG A 118 -1.67 8.19 8.43
C ARG A 118 -0.76 8.06 9.64
N ARG A 119 0.47 7.56 9.48
CA ARG A 119 1.46 7.73 10.56
C ARG A 119 1.36 9.22 10.82
N LYS A 120 0.74 9.60 11.96
CA LYS A 120 0.59 11.00 12.35
C LYS A 120 1.98 11.51 12.09
N LYS A 121 2.14 12.46 11.14
CA LYS A 121 3.42 13.11 10.88
C LYS A 121 3.96 13.26 12.29
N ARG A 122 5.04 12.53 12.61
CA ARG A 122 5.70 12.74 13.89
C ARG A 122 6.23 14.13 13.65
N THR A 123 5.36 15.12 13.88
CA THR A 123 5.72 16.50 14.00
C THR A 123 6.84 16.33 14.97
N LEU A 124 8.03 16.67 14.49
CA LEU A 124 9.25 16.61 15.24
C LEU A 124 9.17 17.69 16.33
N THR A 125 8.03 17.80 17.03
CA THR A 125 7.76 18.56 18.25
C THR A 125 8.46 17.93 19.46
N GLY A 126 9.24 16.86 19.25
CA GLY A 126 10.34 16.48 20.14
C GLY A 126 11.60 17.31 19.95
N PHE A 127 11.71 18.13 18.89
CA PHE A 127 12.57 19.30 18.94
C PHE A 127 11.89 20.30 19.85
N GLY A 128 12.32 20.34 21.10
CA GLY A 128 12.03 21.48 21.97
C GLY A 128 12.47 22.78 21.27
N PRO A 129 11.88 23.92 21.66
CA PRO A 129 12.34 25.23 21.17
C PRO A 129 13.83 25.36 21.51
N GLY A 130 14.71 25.18 20.52
CA GLY A 130 16.16 25.17 20.73
C GLY A 130 16.99 24.20 19.90
N GLY A 131 16.43 23.34 19.04
CA GLY A 131 17.25 22.59 18.08
C GLY A 131 18.12 21.46 18.66
N LEU A 132 18.08 21.23 19.97
CA LEU A 132 18.90 20.23 20.67
C LEU A 132 18.34 18.81 20.45
N ALA A 133 18.80 18.17 19.37
CA ALA A 133 18.63 16.74 19.18
C ALA A 133 19.65 15.98 20.04
N VAL A 134 19.24 15.52 21.21
CA VAL A 134 20.05 14.59 22.02
C VAL A 134 19.94 13.21 21.37
N LEU A 135 21.00 12.80 20.67
CA LEU A 135 21.19 11.42 20.24
C LEU A 135 21.37 10.56 21.49
N PRO A 136 20.47 9.61 21.81
CA PRO A 136 20.81 8.61 22.80
C PRO A 136 21.98 7.82 22.24
N VAL A 137 23.13 7.92 22.90
CA VAL A 137 24.29 7.08 22.61
C VAL A 137 23.87 5.64 22.90
N GLN A 138 23.39 4.93 21.87
CA GLN A 138 23.24 3.49 21.93
C GLN A 138 24.65 2.92 22.10
N GLY A 139 24.92 2.45 23.32
CA GLY A 139 26.20 1.90 23.72
C GLY A 139 26.74 0.87 22.73
N LEU A 140 28.06 0.91 22.57
CA LEU A 140 28.86 0.01 21.75
C LEU A 140 28.53 -1.48 21.98
N PRO A 141 28.76 -2.32 20.95
CA PRO A 141 28.41 -3.73 21.00
C PRO A 141 29.42 -4.50 21.87
N GLY A 142 28.97 -4.92 23.05
CA GLY A 142 29.78 -5.77 23.90
C GLY A 142 29.12 -6.05 25.23
N ASP A 143 27.98 -6.76 25.23
CA ASP A 143 27.80 -7.82 26.23
C ASP A 143 26.60 -8.72 25.95
N LYS A 144 26.90 -10.00 25.77
CA LYS A 144 25.93 -11.09 25.89
C LYS A 144 25.67 -11.29 27.39
N ALA A 145 24.57 -10.78 27.92
CA ALA A 145 24.14 -11.15 29.27
C ALA A 145 22.69 -11.65 29.29
N LYS A 146 22.59 -12.92 29.66
CA LYS A 146 21.38 -13.71 29.87
C LYS A 146 20.42 -13.04 30.86
N LYS A 147 19.12 -13.28 30.63
CA LYS A 147 18.03 -13.27 31.63
C LYS A 147 18.55 -13.55 33.05
N LYS A 148 18.37 -12.61 33.97
CA LYS A 148 18.08 -12.96 35.38
C LYS A 148 17.19 -11.92 36.05
N LYS A 149 16.30 -12.49 36.84
CA LYS A 149 15.11 -11.92 37.47
C LYS A 149 15.50 -11.50 38.89
N GLY A 150 15.25 -10.24 39.24
CA GLY A 150 15.19 -9.70 40.61
C GLY A 150 16.54 -9.34 41.25
N LYS A 151 16.65 -8.13 41.81
CA LYS A 151 16.47 -7.81 43.25
C LYS A 151 16.89 -6.34 43.48
N LYS A 152 16.17 -5.65 44.37
CA LYS A 152 16.47 -4.30 44.89
C LYS A 152 17.90 -4.20 45.43
N GLY A 153 18.57 -3.07 45.21
CA GLY A 153 19.60 -2.56 46.12
C GLY A 153 20.70 -1.68 45.52
N LYS A 154 20.79 -0.47 46.06
CA LYS A 154 21.97 0.42 46.21
C LYS A 154 22.66 1.07 44.99
N GLN A 155 22.44 2.38 44.92
CA GLN A 155 23.43 3.47 44.80
C GLN A 155 24.92 3.07 44.95
N GLU A 156 25.76 3.35 43.96
CA GLU A 156 26.76 4.44 43.96
C GLU A 156 27.75 4.35 42.78
N GLN A 157 28.19 5.53 42.31
CA GLN A 157 29.37 5.84 41.46
C GLN A 157 29.37 5.22 40.06
N GLY A 158 29.37 5.96 38.95
CA GLY A 158 29.80 7.33 38.68
C GLY A 158 30.29 7.34 37.23
N ASP A 159 29.42 6.93 36.28
CA ASP A 159 29.72 7.06 34.86
C ASP A 159 29.29 8.47 34.45
N VAL A 160 30.27 9.37 34.36
CA VAL A 160 30.08 10.72 33.83
C VAL A 160 29.82 10.54 32.34
N GLN A 161 28.56 10.27 31.99
CA GLN A 161 28.08 10.40 30.63
C GLN A 161 28.14 11.87 30.28
N VAL A 162 29.25 12.27 29.67
CA VAL A 162 29.40 13.55 28.99
C VAL A 162 28.40 13.50 27.84
N ASN A 163 27.21 14.05 28.06
CA ASN A 163 26.35 14.48 26.97
C ASN A 163 27.15 15.53 26.20
N LEU A 164 27.81 15.11 25.12
CA LEU A 164 28.34 16.03 24.13
C LEU A 164 27.13 16.72 23.50
N ILE A 165 26.72 17.81 24.14
CA ILE A 165 25.85 18.81 23.56
C ILE A 165 26.70 19.48 22.49
N VAL A 166 26.74 18.86 21.30
CA VAL A 166 27.29 19.49 20.12
C VAL A 166 26.24 20.51 19.69
N ASP A 167 26.45 21.77 20.05
CA ASP A 167 25.59 22.86 19.63
C ASP A 167 25.61 22.94 18.09
N PRO A 168 24.50 22.63 17.39
CA PRO A 168 24.47 22.59 15.93
C PRO A 168 24.83 23.94 15.30
N THR A 169 24.75 25.03 16.07
CA THR A 169 25.12 26.38 15.66
C THR A 169 26.63 26.55 15.43
N MET A 170 27.50 25.71 16.01
CA MET A 170 28.95 25.80 15.78
C MET A 170 29.39 25.40 14.35
N PHE A 171 28.55 24.68 13.60
CA PHE A 171 28.81 24.38 12.17
C PHE A 171 28.11 25.37 11.23
N GLY A 172 27.32 26.30 11.77
CA GLY A 172 26.73 27.42 11.04
C GLY A 172 27.75 28.55 10.93
N SER A 173 28.71 28.38 10.02
CA SER A 173 29.66 29.41 9.60
C SER A 173 29.06 30.81 9.67
N LEU A 174 29.65 31.62 10.54
CA LEU A 174 29.93 33.05 10.34
C LEU A 174 29.85 33.38 8.85
N ARG A 175 28.84 34.14 8.47
CA ARG A 175 28.91 34.95 7.26
C ARG A 175 29.30 36.35 7.76
N PRO A 176 30.45 36.89 7.31
CA PRO A 176 30.89 38.22 7.72
C PRO A 176 29.86 39.26 7.27
N ASP A 177 29.80 40.34 8.03
CA ASP A 177 29.08 41.57 7.78
C ASP A 177 29.08 41.97 6.29
N ASP A 178 27.89 42.10 5.72
CA ASP A 178 27.64 43.06 4.63
C ASP A 178 26.86 44.22 5.29
N GLU A 179 27.59 45.06 6.04
CA GLU A 179 27.18 46.44 6.32
C GLU A 179 27.27 47.27 5.01
N GLU A 180 26.55 48.40 4.99
CA GLU A 180 26.44 49.43 3.93
C GLU A 180 25.39 49.22 2.83
N ASN A 181 24.15 49.59 3.14
CA ASN A 181 23.56 50.76 2.46
C ASN A 181 22.35 51.29 3.23
N ALA A 182 22.61 52.29 4.09
CA ALA A 182 21.59 53.21 4.53
C ALA A 182 21.39 54.26 3.41
N ASN A 183 20.35 54.08 2.60
CA ASN A 183 19.76 55.19 1.86
C ASN A 183 18.30 55.34 2.29
N LEU A 184 18.08 56.46 2.97
CA LEU A 184 16.84 56.91 3.56
C LEU A 184 16.40 58.05 2.67
N ASP A 185 15.38 57.85 1.84
CA ASP A 185 14.60 58.94 1.25
C ASP A 185 13.20 58.49 0.82
N GLU A 186 12.23 59.24 1.36
CA GLU A 186 10.98 59.71 0.76
C GLU A 186 9.93 58.75 0.15
N LEU A 187 8.86 58.57 0.93
CA LEU A 187 7.48 58.99 0.60
C LEU A 187 6.90 58.59 -0.78
N SER A 188 6.05 57.56 -0.84
CA SER A 188 4.80 57.63 -1.63
C SER A 188 3.80 56.53 -1.30
N SER A 189 2.57 56.99 -1.09
CA SER A 189 1.30 56.27 -1.11
C SER A 189 1.18 55.30 -2.29
N SER A 190 0.69 54.08 -2.04
CA SER A 190 -0.49 53.49 -2.73
C SER A 190 -0.69 52.03 -2.35
N TYR A 191 -1.95 51.72 -2.09
CA TYR A 191 -2.51 50.38 -1.88
C TYR A 191 -2.04 49.41 -2.98
N SER A 192 -1.15 48.48 -2.64
CA SER A 192 -0.83 47.32 -3.46
C SER A 192 -0.43 46.18 -2.53
N GLN A 193 -1.36 45.23 -2.34
CA GLN A 193 -1.03 43.90 -1.85
C GLN A 193 -0.13 43.22 -2.88
N THR A 194 1.15 43.56 -2.85
CA THR A 194 2.20 42.76 -3.48
C THR A 194 2.26 41.45 -2.70
N VAL A 195 1.62 40.44 -3.28
CA VAL A 195 1.94 39.02 -3.10
C VAL A 195 3.46 38.93 -2.98
N GLN A 196 3.94 38.56 -1.80
CA GLN A 196 5.36 38.32 -1.55
C GLN A 196 5.82 37.14 -2.40
N THR A 197 6.17 37.41 -3.66
CA THR A 197 7.08 36.60 -4.46
C THR A 197 8.48 36.78 -3.88
N GLY A 198 8.67 36.19 -2.68
CA GLY A 198 9.93 36.12 -1.98
C GLY A 198 10.95 35.25 -2.72
N PRO A 199 12.26 35.49 -2.48
CA PRO A 199 13.37 35.13 -3.34
C PRO A 199 13.60 33.62 -3.39
N SER A 200 14.09 33.16 -4.55
CA SER A 200 14.49 31.79 -4.85
C SER A 200 15.06 31.06 -3.64
N GLY A 201 14.24 30.19 -3.05
CA GLY A 201 14.59 29.43 -1.85
C GLY A 201 15.81 28.59 -2.13
N ARG A 202 16.97 28.99 -1.57
CA ARG A 202 18.14 28.12 -1.52
C ARG A 202 17.69 26.78 -0.96
N PRO A 203 18.04 25.64 -1.58
CA PRO A 203 17.61 24.33 -1.13
C PRO A 203 17.99 24.18 0.34
N LYS A 204 16.97 24.11 1.20
CA LYS A 204 17.16 23.98 2.65
C LYS A 204 17.99 22.73 2.84
N ARG A 205 19.23 22.88 3.35
CA ARG A 205 20.13 21.76 3.57
C ARG A 205 19.43 20.78 4.52
N ARG A 206 18.99 19.64 3.98
CA ARG A 206 18.34 18.58 4.76
C ARG A 206 19.31 18.13 5.85
N THR A 207 18.82 18.06 7.07
CA THR A 207 19.64 17.58 8.20
C THR A 207 19.97 16.10 7.99
N ILE A 208 21.10 15.63 8.55
CA ILE A 208 21.50 14.22 8.44
C ILE A 208 20.40 13.28 8.96
N PHE A 209 19.69 13.69 10.01
CA PHE A 209 18.56 12.96 10.58
C PHE A 209 17.37 12.85 9.65
N GLU A 210 17.04 13.94 8.94
CA GLU A 210 15.99 13.93 7.92
C GLU A 210 16.34 12.97 6.79
N GLY A 211 17.61 12.94 6.36
CA GLY A 211 18.11 11.97 5.39
C GLY A 211 17.97 10.51 5.86
N LEU A 212 18.28 10.23 7.13
CA LEU A 212 18.13 8.90 7.71
C LEU A 212 16.67 8.47 7.84
N ALA A 213 15.77 9.39 8.23
CA ALA A 213 14.34 9.12 8.34
C ALA A 213 13.73 8.75 6.98
N VAL A 214 14.07 9.50 5.92
CA VAL A 214 13.62 9.21 4.54
C VAL A 214 14.16 7.85 4.07
N GLU A 215 15.38 7.46 4.46
CA GLU A 215 15.96 6.18 4.10
C GLU A 215 15.23 4.99 4.78
N GLU A 216 14.83 5.15 6.04
CA GLU A 216 14.03 4.15 6.76
C GLU A 216 12.66 3.95 6.11
N GLU A 217 11.98 5.05 5.78
CA GLU A 217 10.68 5.01 5.10
C GLU A 217 10.78 4.35 3.72
N TRP A 218 11.83 4.66 2.96
CA TRP A 218 12.10 4.00 1.69
C TRP A 218 12.34 2.49 1.84
N LYS A 219 13.11 2.05 2.85
CA LYS A 219 13.32 0.62 3.14
C LYS A 219 12.01 -0.08 3.50
N ALA A 220 11.17 0.57 4.30
CA ALA A 220 9.85 0.04 4.67
C ALA A 220 8.92 -0.09 3.46
N ALA A 221 8.83 0.96 2.63
CA ALA A 221 8.01 0.95 1.41
C ALA A 221 8.46 -0.14 0.43
N ARG A 222 9.77 -0.32 0.24
CA ARG A 222 10.29 -1.41 -0.61
C ARG A 222 10.04 -2.79 -0.04
N LYS A 223 10.10 -2.96 1.28
CA LYS A 223 9.74 -4.22 1.93
C LYS A 223 8.28 -4.57 1.67
N GLU A 224 7.38 -3.59 1.80
CA GLU A 224 5.97 -3.77 1.47
C GLU A 224 5.74 -4.10 -0.01
N LEU A 225 6.43 -3.40 -0.93
CA LEU A 225 6.34 -3.68 -2.37
C LEU A 225 6.81 -5.11 -2.70
N LYS A 226 7.88 -5.60 -2.07
CA LYS A 226 8.35 -6.99 -2.25
C LYS A 226 7.34 -8.01 -1.71
N GLN A 227 6.70 -7.71 -0.59
CA GLN A 227 5.65 -8.56 -0.03
C GLN A 227 4.43 -8.61 -0.95
N MET A 228 4.05 -7.49 -1.57
CA MET A 228 3.00 -7.44 -2.58
C MET A 228 3.36 -8.26 -3.80
N LEU A 229 4.53 -8.02 -4.39
CA LEU A 229 5.04 -8.76 -5.54
C LEU A 229 5.05 -10.27 -5.29
N PHE A 230 5.55 -10.72 -4.14
CA PHE A 230 5.55 -12.13 -3.78
C PHE A 230 4.14 -12.72 -3.77
N LEU A 231 3.19 -11.98 -3.22
CA LEU A 231 1.81 -12.41 -3.14
C LEU A 231 1.14 -12.45 -4.52
N ASP A 232 1.37 -11.45 -5.37
CA ASP A 232 0.84 -11.43 -6.73
C ASP A 232 1.41 -12.57 -7.58
N ILE A 233 2.70 -12.90 -7.42
CA ILE A 233 3.31 -14.06 -8.05
C ILE A 233 2.63 -15.35 -7.56
N ALA A 234 2.42 -15.50 -6.25
CA ALA A 234 1.75 -16.67 -5.70
C ALA A 234 0.31 -16.81 -6.23
N CYS A 235 -0.46 -15.72 -6.23
CA CYS A 235 -1.82 -15.70 -6.77
C CYS A 235 -1.85 -15.96 -8.28
N PHE A 236 -0.91 -15.39 -9.05
CA PHE A 236 -0.75 -15.68 -10.48
C PHE A 236 -0.61 -17.18 -10.74
N PHE A 237 0.30 -17.85 -10.03
CA PHE A 237 0.50 -19.29 -10.19
C PHE A 237 -0.71 -20.10 -9.73
N LEU A 238 -1.32 -19.77 -8.59
CA LEU A 238 -2.51 -20.46 -8.09
C LEU A 238 -3.66 -20.41 -9.10
N TRP A 239 -3.98 -19.22 -9.63
CA TRP A 239 -5.05 -19.07 -10.62
C TRP A 239 -4.71 -19.67 -11.98
N SER A 240 -3.45 -19.59 -12.42
CA SER A 240 -3.00 -20.23 -13.66
C SER A 240 -3.11 -21.75 -13.58
N VAL A 241 -2.68 -22.34 -12.46
CA VAL A 241 -2.79 -23.79 -12.21
C VAL A 241 -4.26 -24.22 -12.14
N GLU A 242 -5.10 -23.48 -11.42
CA GLU A 242 -6.54 -23.77 -11.33
C GLU A 242 -7.22 -23.70 -12.70
N PHE A 243 -6.85 -22.72 -13.52
CA PHE A 243 -7.36 -22.60 -14.89
C PHE A 243 -6.93 -23.77 -15.78
N ILE A 244 -5.63 -24.13 -15.78
CA ILE A 244 -5.12 -25.28 -16.53
C ILE A 244 -5.80 -26.58 -16.06
N TRP A 245 -5.95 -26.76 -14.75
CA TRP A 245 -6.66 -27.91 -14.18
C TRP A 245 -8.09 -27.99 -14.70
N THR A 246 -8.78 -26.85 -14.73
CA THR A 246 -10.15 -26.74 -15.24
C THR A 246 -10.24 -27.10 -16.73
N LEU A 247 -9.25 -26.72 -17.55
CA LEU A 247 -9.23 -27.02 -18.98
C LEU A 247 -9.00 -28.50 -19.32
N ILE A 248 -8.25 -29.23 -18.49
CA ILE A 248 -7.95 -30.66 -18.71
C ILE A 248 -9.20 -31.54 -18.51
N ARG A 249 -10.24 -31.02 -17.86
CA ARG A 249 -11.44 -31.78 -17.49
C ARG A 249 -12.58 -31.55 -18.47
N GLU A 250 -13.58 -32.44 -18.36
CA GLU A 250 -14.81 -32.41 -19.15
C GLU A 250 -15.49 -31.04 -19.03
N ARG A 251 -15.81 -30.44 -20.18
CA ARG A 251 -16.51 -29.15 -20.24
C ARG A 251 -17.99 -29.33 -19.91
N CYS A 252 -18.55 -28.38 -19.17
CA CYS A 252 -19.98 -28.36 -18.87
C CYS A 252 -20.72 -27.70 -20.05
N PRO A 253 -21.72 -28.37 -20.67
CA PRO A 253 -22.47 -27.79 -21.77
C PRO A 253 -23.26 -26.55 -21.30
N PRO A 254 -23.20 -25.42 -22.03
CA PRO A 254 -23.93 -24.21 -21.65
C PRO A 254 -25.44 -24.46 -21.63
N GLY A 255 -26.15 -23.78 -20.73
CA GLY A 255 -27.60 -23.88 -20.57
C GLY A 255 -28.10 -25.13 -19.83
N SER A 256 -27.21 -26.05 -19.45
CA SER A 256 -27.58 -27.27 -18.73
C SER A 256 -27.56 -27.10 -17.20
N PHE A 257 -28.25 -27.99 -16.49
CA PHE A 257 -28.26 -28.10 -15.03
C PHE A 257 -28.69 -26.80 -14.31
N ASN A 258 -29.80 -26.19 -14.75
CA ASN A 258 -30.40 -25.00 -14.13
C ASN A 258 -29.42 -23.83 -13.94
N GLY A 259 -28.55 -23.60 -14.92
CA GLY A 259 -27.57 -22.51 -14.88
C GLY A 259 -26.29 -22.82 -14.10
N TRP A 260 -26.16 -24.00 -13.49
CA TRP A 260 -24.92 -24.41 -12.81
C TRP A 260 -23.73 -24.45 -13.77
N CYS A 261 -23.90 -25.05 -14.97
CA CYS A 261 -22.85 -25.04 -15.99
C CYS A 261 -22.46 -23.63 -16.42
N ASN A 262 -23.43 -22.72 -16.53
CA ASN A 262 -23.15 -21.33 -16.92
C ASN A 262 -22.31 -20.63 -15.84
N ALA A 263 -22.69 -20.77 -14.57
CA ALA A 263 -21.93 -20.20 -13.46
C ALA A 263 -20.52 -20.79 -13.36
N TYR A 264 -20.37 -22.10 -13.57
CA TYR A 264 -19.07 -22.77 -13.60
C TYR A 264 -18.20 -22.29 -14.77
N ASN A 265 -18.77 -22.17 -15.97
CA ASN A 265 -18.05 -21.67 -17.15
C ASN A 265 -17.64 -20.20 -16.97
N VAL A 266 -18.49 -19.36 -16.38
CA VAL A 266 -18.15 -17.97 -16.02
C VAL A 266 -17.03 -17.92 -15.00
N ALA A 267 -17.09 -18.72 -13.94
CA ALA A 267 -16.01 -18.79 -12.95
C ALA A 267 -14.68 -19.26 -13.57
N SER A 268 -14.74 -20.23 -14.49
CA SER A 268 -13.58 -20.75 -15.23
C SER A 268 -12.95 -19.70 -16.15
N ALA A 269 -13.79 -18.96 -16.89
CA ALA A 269 -13.32 -17.84 -17.70
C ALA A 269 -12.74 -16.72 -16.83
N GLY A 270 -13.40 -16.41 -15.71
CA GLY A 270 -12.93 -15.47 -14.71
C GLY A 270 -11.56 -15.85 -14.14
N ALA A 271 -11.31 -17.13 -13.87
CA ALA A 271 -10.01 -17.62 -13.40
C ALA A 271 -8.87 -17.29 -14.39
N CYS A 272 -9.12 -17.44 -15.69
CA CYS A 272 -8.17 -17.05 -16.74
C CYS A 272 -7.88 -15.54 -16.72
N PHE A 273 -8.93 -14.72 -16.76
CA PHE A 273 -8.78 -13.27 -16.75
C PHE A 273 -8.10 -12.78 -15.47
N LEU A 274 -8.44 -13.36 -14.32
CA LEU A 274 -7.84 -13.02 -13.05
C LEU A 274 -6.35 -13.40 -13.03
N GLY A 275 -5.98 -14.56 -13.57
CA GLY A 275 -4.58 -14.94 -13.80
C GLY A 275 -3.82 -13.90 -14.65
N LEU A 276 -4.38 -13.48 -15.79
CA LEU A 276 -3.76 -12.44 -16.63
C LEU A 276 -3.60 -11.11 -15.89
N VAL A 277 -4.60 -10.69 -15.13
CA VAL A 277 -4.56 -9.45 -14.34
C VAL A 277 -3.49 -9.52 -13.24
N PHE A 278 -3.35 -10.66 -12.55
CA PHE A 278 -2.23 -10.88 -11.63
C PHE A 278 -0.88 -10.79 -12.35
N GLY A 279 -0.76 -11.35 -13.56
CA GLY A 279 0.45 -11.22 -14.39
C GLY A 279 0.79 -9.77 -14.72
N LEU A 280 -0.22 -8.94 -15.05
CA LEU A 280 -0.03 -7.51 -15.28
C LEU A 280 0.42 -6.78 -14.01
N ASN A 281 -0.14 -7.11 -12.85
CA ASN A 281 0.31 -6.56 -11.56
C ASN A 281 1.77 -6.91 -11.26
N VAL A 282 2.17 -8.18 -11.47
CA VAL A 282 3.56 -8.62 -11.31
C VAL A 282 4.49 -7.81 -12.20
N PHE A 283 4.13 -7.58 -13.46
CA PHE A 283 4.92 -6.74 -14.36
C PHE A 283 5.11 -5.32 -13.82
N PHE A 284 4.02 -4.68 -13.39
CA PHE A 284 4.08 -3.34 -12.79
C PHE A 284 4.94 -3.33 -11.52
N ASP A 285 4.82 -4.31 -10.66
CA ASP A 285 5.57 -4.36 -9.39
C ASP A 285 7.06 -4.63 -9.60
N VAL A 286 7.43 -5.44 -10.59
CA VAL A 286 8.83 -5.62 -11.01
C VAL A 286 9.40 -4.30 -11.55
N LYS A 287 8.65 -3.60 -12.40
CA LYS A 287 9.06 -2.29 -12.95
C LYS A 287 9.32 -1.29 -11.83
N ASP A 288 8.44 -1.20 -10.84
CA ASP A 288 8.63 -0.30 -9.68
C ASP A 288 9.79 -0.72 -8.80
N LEU A 289 9.96 -2.02 -8.58
CA LEU A 289 11.06 -2.51 -7.77
C LEU A 289 12.41 -2.17 -8.42
N HIS A 290 12.44 -2.16 -9.76
CA HIS A 290 13.57 -1.75 -10.56
C HIS A 290 13.79 -0.22 -10.50
N GLN A 291 12.75 0.58 -10.72
CA GLN A 291 12.82 2.04 -10.64
C GLN A 291 13.20 2.53 -9.23
N SER A 292 12.83 1.77 -8.20
CA SER A 292 13.20 2.04 -6.81
C SER A 292 14.58 1.51 -6.41
N ARG A 293 15.38 0.96 -7.33
CA ARG A 293 16.66 0.30 -7.00
C ARG A 293 17.64 1.23 -6.28
N ALA A 294 17.86 2.42 -6.83
CA ALA A 294 18.75 3.43 -6.24
C ALA A 294 18.11 4.06 -5.00
N SER A 295 18.89 4.27 -3.94
CA SER A 295 18.40 4.96 -2.75
C SER A 295 18.20 6.45 -3.05
N PRO A 296 17.35 7.17 -2.30
CA PRO A 296 17.18 8.61 -2.51
C PRO A 296 18.49 9.41 -2.39
N ARG A 297 19.49 8.90 -1.64
CA ARG A 297 20.79 9.56 -1.44
C ARG A 297 21.68 9.54 -2.68
N THR A 298 21.55 8.52 -3.54
CA THR A 298 22.41 8.35 -4.72
C THR A 298 21.81 8.98 -5.98
N ARG A 299 20.68 9.69 -5.88
CA ARG A 299 19.95 10.28 -7.02
C ARG A 299 20.08 11.81 -7.10
N ILE A 300 20.78 12.41 -6.14
CA ILE A 300 21.08 13.85 -6.11
C ILE A 300 22.27 14.12 -7.02
#